data_AF-A0ABD0NWH3-F1
#
_entry.id   AF-A0ABD0NWH3-F1
#
_cell.length_a   1.000
_cell.length_b   1.000
_cell.length_c   1.000
_cell.angle_alpha   90.00
_cell.angle_beta   90.00
_cell.angle_gamma   90.00
#
_symmetry.space_group_name_H-M   'P 1'
#
loop_
_entity.id
_entity.type
_entity.pdbx_description
1 polymer ?
#
loop_
_entity_poly.entity_id
_entity_poly.type
_entity_poly.pdbx_seq_one_letter_code
_entity_poly.pdbx_strand_id
1 'polypeptide(L)'
;VLDGEVYPPTVSEVQVYMHYPPHVPESRRLAVGHEAFGLVPGLMMYATIWLREHNRVCDVLKQEHPDWDDERLFQTARLILIGETIKIVIEDYVQHLSGYHFKLKFDPELLFNERFQYQNRISSEFNTLYHWHPLMPDEFNIQDEVYNYRQFLFNTSILTDYGVNSLVESFTNQIAGR
;
A
#
# COMPACT_ATOMS: atom_id res chain seq x y z
N VAL A 1 17.89 3.80 -1.22
CA VAL A 1 18.26 2.75 -0.24
C VAL A 1 18.77 3.45 1.00
N LEU A 2 18.18 3.18 2.15
CA LEU A 2 18.59 3.72 3.44
C LEU A 2 18.85 2.53 4.37
N ASP A 3 20.03 2.49 5.00
CA ASP A 3 20.43 1.41 5.92
C ASP A 3 20.26 -0.02 5.36
N GLY A 4 20.52 -0.19 4.06
CA GLY A 4 20.40 -1.49 3.36
C GLY A 4 18.98 -1.83 2.88
N GLU A 5 18.00 -1.00 3.21
CA GLU A 5 16.59 -1.21 2.89
C GLU A 5 16.10 -0.30 1.75
N VAL A 6 15.22 -0.82 0.90
CA VAL A 6 14.64 -0.07 -0.23
C VAL A 6 13.44 0.76 0.23
N TYR A 7 13.44 2.05 -0.08
CA TYR A 7 12.34 2.98 0.18
C TYR A 7 12.00 3.72 -1.11
N PRO A 8 10.80 4.34 -1.20
CA PRO A 8 10.49 5.25 -2.29
C PRO A 8 11.55 6.35 -2.44
N PRO A 9 11.73 6.90 -3.65
CA PRO A 9 12.64 8.02 -3.84
C PRO A 9 12.13 9.26 -3.11
N THR A 10 12.99 10.27 -2.93
CA THR A 10 12.55 11.55 -2.38
C THR A 10 11.92 12.44 -3.45
N VAL A 11 11.09 13.39 -3.02
CA VAL A 11 10.51 14.42 -3.91
C VAL A 11 11.60 15.19 -4.66
N SER A 12 12.76 15.44 -4.04
CA SER A 12 13.86 16.15 -4.70
C SER A 12 14.52 15.33 -5.82
N GLU A 13 14.48 14.01 -5.75
CA GLU A 13 15.06 13.11 -6.75
C GLU A 13 14.19 13.00 -8.00
N VAL A 14 12.86 12.92 -7.84
CA VAL A 14 11.92 12.64 -8.94
C VAL A 14 11.01 13.80 -9.34
N GLN A 15 11.04 14.90 -8.60
CA GLN A 15 10.34 16.16 -8.92
C GLN A 15 8.81 16.02 -9.09
N VAL A 16 8.17 15.14 -8.30
CA VAL A 16 6.72 14.96 -8.29
C VAL A 16 6.05 15.76 -7.16
N TYR A 17 4.79 16.16 -7.37
CA TYR A 17 4.02 16.82 -6.33
C TYR A 17 3.61 15.82 -5.23
N MET A 18 3.87 16.18 -3.98
CA MET A 18 3.41 15.45 -2.79
C MET A 18 2.87 16.44 -1.77
N HIS A 19 1.80 16.09 -1.08
CA HIS A 19 1.22 16.92 -0.04
C HIS A 19 1.96 16.70 1.30
N TYR A 20 2.98 17.53 1.53
CA TYR A 20 3.67 17.62 2.81
C TYR A 20 3.58 19.03 3.40
N PRO A 21 3.43 19.17 4.73
CA PRO A 21 3.55 20.46 5.40
C PRO A 21 4.96 21.07 5.22
N PRO A 22 5.08 22.42 5.23
CA PRO A 22 6.36 23.09 5.04
C PRO A 22 7.45 22.72 6.06
N HIS A 23 7.05 22.28 7.26
CA HIS A 23 7.97 21.92 8.34
C HIS A 23 8.65 20.55 8.12
N VAL A 24 8.13 19.70 7.23
CA VAL A 24 8.76 18.40 6.92
C VAL A 24 9.98 18.65 6.03
N PRO A 25 11.21 18.26 6.41
CA PRO A 25 12.40 18.48 5.60
C PRO A 25 12.33 17.78 4.24
N GLU A 26 12.84 18.40 3.17
CA GLU A 26 12.83 17.82 1.82
C GLU A 26 13.50 16.46 1.73
N SER A 27 14.59 16.26 2.48
CA SER A 27 15.31 14.98 2.55
C SER A 27 14.48 13.83 3.15
N ARG A 28 13.33 14.13 3.74
CA ARG A 28 12.40 13.14 4.32
C ARG A 28 11.05 13.07 3.61
N ARG A 29 10.87 13.84 2.52
CA ARG A 29 9.63 13.79 1.72
C ARG A 29 9.75 12.67 0.70
N LEU A 30 9.19 11.52 1.03
CA LEU A 30 9.11 10.37 0.11
C LEU A 30 8.05 10.63 -0.97
N ALA A 31 8.37 10.22 -2.20
CA ALA A 31 7.55 10.38 -3.40
C ALA A 31 6.93 9.05 -3.81
N VAL A 32 5.60 9.02 -3.95
CA VAL A 32 4.82 7.85 -4.33
C VAL A 32 3.66 8.25 -5.24
N GLY A 33 2.93 7.28 -5.80
CA GLY A 33 1.89 7.55 -6.79
C GLY A 33 0.68 8.35 -6.28
N HIS A 34 0.39 8.34 -4.98
CA HIS A 34 -0.72 9.08 -4.38
C HIS A 34 -0.20 10.20 -3.47
N GLU A 35 -0.50 11.46 -3.78
CA GLU A 35 0.16 12.63 -3.20
C GLU A 35 -0.04 12.79 -1.69
N ALA A 36 -1.12 12.21 -1.13
CA ALA A 36 -1.45 12.29 0.29
C ALA A 36 -0.82 11.18 1.17
N PHE A 37 -0.11 10.20 0.61
CA PHE A 37 0.39 9.06 1.40
C PHE A 37 1.48 9.42 2.42
N GLY A 38 2.07 10.61 2.30
CA GLY A 38 2.96 11.19 3.32
C GLY A 38 2.25 11.57 4.63
N LEU A 39 0.91 11.50 4.69
CA LEU A 39 0.10 11.87 5.85
C LEU A 39 0.31 10.97 7.06
N VAL A 40 0.44 9.65 6.86
CA VAL A 40 0.61 8.68 7.95
C VAL A 40 1.65 7.61 7.58
N PRO A 41 2.51 7.18 8.53
CA PRO A 41 3.50 6.12 8.31
C PRO A 41 2.92 4.84 7.72
N GLY A 42 1.71 4.44 8.13
CA GLY A 42 1.06 3.22 7.63
C GLY A 42 0.79 3.21 6.12
N LEU A 43 0.42 4.36 5.53
CA LEU A 43 0.23 4.45 4.07
C LEU A 43 1.56 4.35 3.32
N MET A 44 2.60 5.01 3.84
CA MET A 44 3.93 4.96 3.26
C MET A 44 4.58 3.57 3.42
N MET A 45 4.27 2.84 4.49
CA MET A 45 4.66 1.44 4.68
C MET A 45 4.11 0.57 3.54
N TYR A 46 2.80 0.65 3.26
CA TYR A 46 2.20 -0.09 2.13
C TYR A 46 2.79 0.33 0.78
N ALA A 47 3.01 1.62 0.54
CA ALA A 47 3.63 2.07 -0.70
C ALA A 47 5.07 1.53 -0.86
N THR A 48 5.81 1.42 0.24
CA THR A 48 7.14 0.82 0.25
C THR A 48 7.09 -0.67 -0.07
N ILE A 49 6.15 -1.42 0.52
CA ILE A 49 5.94 -2.85 0.23
C ILE A 49 5.63 -3.05 -1.26
N TRP A 50 4.68 -2.29 -1.81
CA TRP A 50 4.28 -2.44 -3.22
C TRP A 50 5.35 -1.98 -4.21
N LEU A 51 6.17 -0.99 -3.86
CA LEU A 51 7.32 -0.60 -4.67
C LEU A 51 8.39 -1.70 -4.70
N ARG A 52 8.67 -2.33 -3.56
CA ARG A 52 9.57 -3.48 -3.48
C ARG A 52 9.03 -4.66 -4.30
N GLU A 53 7.74 -4.93 -4.22
CA GLU A 53 7.11 -6.02 -4.97
C GLU A 53 7.14 -5.77 -6.48
N HIS A 54 6.87 -4.54 -6.92
CA HIS A 54 6.99 -4.17 -8.33
C HIS A 54 8.39 -4.49 -8.87
N ASN A 55 9.44 -4.05 -8.17
CA ASN A 55 10.82 -4.29 -8.59
C ASN A 55 11.18 -5.77 -8.54
N ARG A 56 10.73 -6.51 -7.51
CA ARG A 56 10.93 -7.96 -7.41
C ARG A 56 10.28 -8.70 -8.59
N VAL A 57 9.07 -8.30 -8.99
CA VAL A 57 8.39 -8.87 -10.17
C VAL A 57 9.13 -8.51 -11.45
N CYS A 58 9.62 -7.27 -11.60
CA CYS A 58 10.46 -6.88 -12.74
C CYS A 58 11.73 -7.74 -12.86
N ASP A 59 12.40 -8.04 -11.74
CA ASP A 59 13.58 -8.91 -11.72
C ASP A 59 13.25 -10.33 -12.19
N VAL A 60 12.15 -10.90 -11.70
CA VAL A 60 11.66 -12.22 -12.13
C VAL A 60 11.31 -12.22 -13.63
N LEU A 61 10.59 -11.20 -14.10
CA LEU A 61 10.23 -11.08 -15.52
C LEU A 61 11.46 -10.93 -16.40
N LYS A 62 12.48 -10.18 -15.97
CA LYS A 62 13.72 -10.00 -16.74
C LYS A 62 14.55 -11.28 -16.82
N GLN A 63 14.51 -12.12 -15.78
CA GLN A 63 15.14 -13.42 -15.79
C GLN A 63 14.46 -14.37 -16.79
N GLU A 64 13.14 -14.44 -16.79
CA GLU A 64 12.35 -15.30 -17.68
C GLU A 64 12.31 -14.77 -19.13
N HIS A 65 12.39 -13.45 -19.30
CA HIS A 65 12.35 -12.77 -20.59
C HIS A 65 13.50 -11.78 -20.76
N PRO A 66 14.75 -12.26 -20.97
CA PRO A 66 15.92 -11.41 -21.10
C PRO A 66 15.85 -10.39 -22.24
N ASP A 67 15.06 -10.68 -23.28
CA ASP A 67 14.85 -9.86 -24.48
C ASP A 67 13.83 -8.72 -24.29
N TRP A 68 13.08 -8.69 -23.20
CA TRP A 68 12.12 -7.62 -22.95
C TRP A 68 12.80 -6.30 -22.60
N ASP A 69 12.23 -5.20 -23.10
CA ASP A 69 12.62 -3.84 -22.76
C ASP A 69 11.96 -3.37 -21.45
N ASP A 70 12.39 -2.21 -20.99
CA ASP A 70 11.93 -1.60 -19.73
C ASP A 70 10.42 -1.35 -19.72
N GLU A 71 9.87 -0.81 -20.81
CA GLU A 71 8.44 -0.52 -20.92
C GLU A 71 7.59 -1.78 -20.78
N ARG A 72 7.97 -2.87 -21.47
CA ARG A 72 7.23 -4.13 -21.38
C ARG A 72 7.33 -4.76 -19.99
N LEU A 73 8.49 -4.66 -19.33
CA LEU A 73 8.66 -5.12 -17.95
C LEU A 73 7.75 -4.33 -17.00
N PHE A 74 7.79 -3.00 -17.07
CA PHE A 74 6.99 -2.10 -16.23
C PHE A 74 5.49 -2.38 -16.38
N GLN A 75 4.97 -2.42 -17.62
CA GLN A 75 3.54 -2.65 -17.85
C GLN A 75 3.11 -4.06 -17.42
N THR A 76 3.94 -5.08 -17.66
CA THR A 76 3.62 -6.46 -17.26
C THR A 76 3.63 -6.61 -15.73
N ALA A 77 4.63 -6.06 -15.05
CA ALA A 77 4.68 -6.04 -13.59
C ALA A 77 3.47 -5.31 -13.00
N ARG A 78 3.07 -4.18 -13.59
CA ARG A 78 1.83 -3.48 -13.20
C ARG A 78 0.59 -4.37 -13.31
N LEU A 79 0.44 -5.14 -14.39
CA LEU A 79 -0.70 -6.06 -14.55
C LEU A 79 -0.68 -7.19 -13.52
N ILE A 80 0.49 -7.74 -13.21
CA ILE A 80 0.66 -8.76 -12.17
C ILE A 80 0.25 -8.20 -10.80
N LEU A 81 0.75 -7.02 -10.41
CA LEU A 81 0.41 -6.38 -9.14
C LEU A 81 -1.09 -6.04 -9.05
N ILE A 82 -1.76 -5.68 -10.15
CA ILE A 82 -3.22 -5.51 -10.18
C ILE A 82 -3.92 -6.84 -9.84
N GLY A 83 -3.46 -7.95 -10.42
CA GLY A 83 -3.97 -9.30 -10.12
C GLY A 83 -3.74 -9.70 -8.66
N GLU A 84 -2.55 -9.47 -8.13
CA GLU A 84 -2.21 -9.71 -6.72
C GLU A 84 -3.08 -8.87 -5.77
N THR A 85 -3.26 -7.59 -6.09
CA THR A 85 -4.12 -6.70 -5.30
C THR A 85 -5.54 -7.23 -5.23
N ILE A 86 -6.16 -7.60 -6.36
CA ILE A 86 -7.53 -8.12 -6.39
C ILE A 86 -7.63 -9.47 -5.65
N LYS A 87 -6.62 -10.34 -5.81
CA LYS A 87 -6.54 -11.64 -5.13
C LYS A 87 -6.55 -11.47 -3.62
N ILE A 88 -5.63 -10.66 -3.08
CA ILE A 88 -5.53 -10.37 -1.63
C ILE A 88 -6.81 -9.69 -1.13
N VAL A 89 -7.35 -8.75 -1.90
CA VAL A 89 -8.60 -8.05 -1.53
C VAL A 89 -9.76 -9.03 -1.37
N ILE A 90 -9.96 -9.96 -2.30
CA ILE A 90 -11.09 -10.89 -2.26
C ILE A 90 -10.87 -12.00 -1.22
N GLU A 91 -9.70 -12.64 -1.22
CA GLU A 91 -9.48 -13.88 -0.45
C GLU A 91 -9.04 -13.65 0.99
N ASP A 92 -8.45 -12.49 1.29
CA ASP A 92 -7.96 -12.19 2.65
C ASP A 92 -8.72 -11.01 3.27
N TYR A 93 -8.74 -9.86 2.60
CA TYR A 93 -9.32 -8.64 3.17
C TYR A 93 -10.85 -8.71 3.31
N VAL A 94 -11.58 -9.02 2.23
CA VAL A 94 -13.05 -9.18 2.29
C VAL A 94 -13.42 -10.42 3.11
N GLN A 95 -12.59 -11.48 3.06
CA GLN A 95 -12.79 -12.67 3.89
C GLN A 95 -12.78 -12.31 5.38
N HIS A 96 -11.79 -11.54 5.82
CA HIS A 96 -11.71 -11.05 7.19
C HIS A 96 -12.92 -10.19 7.57
N LEU A 97 -13.23 -9.18 6.75
CA LEU A 97 -14.33 -8.24 7.03
C LEU A 97 -15.71 -8.89 7.03
N SER A 98 -15.94 -9.88 6.17
CA SER A 98 -17.24 -10.55 6.05
C SER A 98 -17.58 -11.43 7.26
N GLY A 99 -16.56 -11.95 7.96
CA GLY A 99 -16.74 -12.95 9.03
C GLY A 99 -17.32 -14.28 8.54
N TYR A 100 -17.32 -14.54 7.22
CA TYR A 100 -17.89 -15.77 6.67
C TYR A 100 -17.02 -16.98 6.97
N HIS A 101 -17.66 -18.13 7.21
CA HIS A 101 -16.99 -19.44 7.20
C HIS A 101 -16.86 -20.03 5.79
N PHE A 102 -17.54 -19.43 4.81
CA PHE A 102 -17.34 -19.72 3.41
C PHE A 102 -16.01 -19.12 2.95
N LYS A 103 -15.19 -19.92 2.27
CA LYS A 103 -13.92 -19.48 1.70
C LYS A 103 -14.16 -18.77 0.37
N LEU A 104 -14.02 -17.45 0.38
CA LEU A 104 -14.04 -16.62 -0.81
C LEU A 104 -12.91 -17.03 -1.77
N LYS A 105 -13.17 -16.89 -3.07
CA LYS A 105 -12.22 -17.25 -4.12
C LYS A 105 -12.20 -16.18 -5.20
N PHE A 106 -11.01 -15.70 -5.54
CA PHE A 106 -10.76 -14.95 -6.76
C PHE A 106 -10.52 -15.93 -7.90
N ASP A 107 -11.54 -16.08 -8.74
CA ASP A 107 -11.52 -16.93 -9.92
C ASP A 107 -12.35 -16.27 -11.03
N PRO A 108 -11.71 -15.53 -11.96
CA PRO A 108 -12.41 -14.86 -13.05
C PRO A 108 -13.23 -15.80 -13.94
N GLU A 109 -12.85 -17.08 -14.02
CA GLU A 109 -13.51 -18.06 -14.90
C GLU A 109 -14.96 -18.32 -14.49
N LEU A 110 -15.29 -18.09 -13.21
CA LEU A 110 -16.66 -18.20 -12.69
C LEU A 110 -17.64 -17.25 -13.40
N LEU A 111 -17.15 -16.16 -14.00
CA LEU A 111 -17.99 -15.19 -14.71
C LEU A 111 -17.98 -15.34 -16.23
N PHE A 112 -17.19 -16.27 -16.81
CA PHE A 112 -17.01 -16.36 -18.26
C PHE A 112 -18.28 -16.75 -19.03
N ASN A 113 -19.17 -17.52 -18.40
CA ASN A 113 -20.44 -17.93 -18.99
C ASN A 113 -21.62 -17.08 -18.51
N GLU A 114 -21.34 -16.00 -17.78
CA GLU A 114 -22.34 -15.12 -17.20
C GLU A 114 -22.43 -13.79 -17.96
N ARG A 115 -23.62 -13.16 -17.92
CA ARG A 115 -23.81 -11.81 -18.46
C ARG A 115 -23.27 -10.79 -17.46
N PHE A 116 -21.96 -10.56 -17.49
CA PHE A 116 -21.28 -9.59 -16.64
C PHE A 116 -20.61 -8.49 -17.47
N GLN A 117 -20.55 -7.26 -16.93
CA GLN A 117 -19.94 -6.10 -17.60
C GLN A 117 -18.61 -5.77 -16.94
N TYR A 118 -17.50 -5.90 -17.68
CA TYR A 118 -16.14 -5.59 -17.21
C TYR A 118 -15.85 -4.09 -17.29
N GLN A 119 -16.67 -3.31 -16.58
CA GLN A 119 -16.50 -1.87 -16.41
C GLN A 119 -16.98 -1.46 -15.02
N ASN A 120 -16.36 -0.43 -14.45
CA ASN A 120 -16.75 0.10 -13.15
C ASN A 120 -16.71 1.63 -13.16
N ARG A 121 -17.60 2.25 -12.38
CA ARG A 121 -17.57 3.69 -12.11
C ARG A 121 -17.81 3.91 -10.62
N ILE A 122 -16.80 4.46 -9.94
CA ILE A 122 -16.85 4.72 -8.50
C ILE A 122 -17.96 5.74 -8.21
N SER A 123 -18.91 5.37 -7.36
CA SER A 123 -20.04 6.21 -6.99
C SER A 123 -19.75 7.05 -5.75
N SER A 124 -20.44 8.19 -5.60
CA SER A 124 -20.29 9.06 -4.43
C SER A 124 -20.76 8.37 -3.14
N GLU A 125 -21.75 7.50 -3.25
CA GLU A 125 -22.30 6.70 -2.17
C GLU A 125 -21.27 5.69 -1.66
N PHE A 126 -20.53 5.05 -2.58
CA PHE A 126 -19.45 4.14 -2.20
C PHE A 126 -18.29 4.89 -1.51
N ASN A 127 -17.96 6.09 -1.98
CA ASN A 127 -16.99 6.96 -1.30
C ASN A 127 -17.43 7.27 0.14
N THR A 128 -18.68 7.71 0.32
CA THR A 128 -19.23 8.03 1.65
C THR A 128 -19.26 6.79 2.55
N LEU A 129 -19.61 5.62 2.00
CA LEU A 129 -19.62 4.36 2.73
C LEU A 129 -18.24 3.99 3.29
N TYR A 130 -17.16 4.28 2.56
CA TYR A 130 -15.80 3.89 2.93
C TYR A 130 -15.13 4.82 3.95
N HIS A 131 -15.87 5.73 4.57
CA HIS A 131 -15.37 6.61 5.63
C HIS A 131 -15.24 5.88 6.98
N TRP A 132 -14.41 4.84 7.03
CA TRP A 132 -14.19 3.97 8.19
C TRP A 132 -13.18 4.53 9.19
N HIS A 133 -13.25 5.84 9.45
CA HIS A 133 -12.44 6.51 10.46
C HIS A 133 -12.53 5.89 11.88
N PRO A 134 -13.66 5.28 12.31
CA PRO A 134 -13.72 4.57 13.59
C PRO A 134 -12.72 3.43 13.76
N LEU A 135 -12.12 2.91 12.68
CA LEU A 135 -11.06 1.89 12.77
C LEU A 135 -9.77 2.43 13.42
N MET A 136 -9.55 3.75 13.36
CA MET A 136 -8.33 4.36 13.87
C MET A 136 -8.30 4.33 15.41
N PRO A 137 -7.20 3.90 16.04
CA PRO A 137 -7.08 3.83 17.49
C PRO A 137 -6.89 5.22 18.12
N ASP A 138 -6.94 5.31 19.46
CA ASP A 138 -6.63 6.54 20.19
C ASP A 138 -5.13 6.89 20.15
N GLU A 139 -4.27 5.87 20.06
CA GLU A 139 -2.81 5.94 20.02
C GLU A 139 -2.24 4.83 19.12
N PHE A 140 -1.02 4.99 18.63
CA PHE A 140 -0.34 4.05 17.72
C PHE A 140 0.83 3.41 18.44
N ASN A 141 0.76 2.09 18.64
CA ASN A 141 1.78 1.33 19.36
C ASN A 141 2.78 0.78 18.34
N ILE A 142 4.06 1.14 18.46
CA ILE A 142 5.12 0.69 17.56
C ILE A 142 6.29 0.21 18.41
N GLN A 143 6.51 -1.11 18.40
CA GLN A 143 7.42 -1.78 19.34
C GLN A 143 7.13 -1.36 20.79
N ASP A 144 8.13 -0.78 21.47
CA ASP A 144 8.04 -0.33 22.86
C ASP A 144 7.55 1.13 23.01
N GLU A 145 7.26 1.82 21.90
CA GLU A 145 6.87 3.24 21.88
C GLU A 145 5.38 3.44 21.57
N VAL A 146 4.79 4.48 22.16
CA VAL A 146 3.38 4.84 21.97
C VAL A 146 3.29 6.26 21.41
N TYR A 147 2.68 6.39 20.24
CA TYR A 147 2.53 7.65 19.52
C TYR A 147 1.10 8.16 19.57
N ASN A 148 0.90 9.42 19.97
CA ASN A 148 -0.37 10.10 19.73
C ASN A 148 -0.46 10.63 18.29
N TYR A 149 -1.65 11.07 17.88
CA TYR A 149 -1.89 11.60 16.53
C TYR A 149 -0.94 12.73 16.10
N ARG A 150 -0.56 13.64 17.01
CA ARG A 150 0.35 14.75 16.66
C ARG A 150 1.76 14.24 16.36
N GLN A 151 2.16 13.14 16.99
CA GLN A 151 3.45 12.52 16.76
C GLN A 151 3.43 11.54 15.57
N PHE A 152 2.26 11.02 15.20
CA PHE A 152 2.10 10.06 14.09
C PHE A 152 1.86 10.74 12.74
N LEU A 153 1.02 11.79 12.70
CA LEU A 153 0.69 12.50 11.46
C LEU A 153 1.92 13.24 10.90
N PHE A 154 2.15 13.09 9.60
CA PHE A 154 3.29 13.62 8.86
C PHE A 154 4.67 13.26 9.44
N ASN A 155 4.73 12.23 10.28
CA ASN A 155 6.00 11.73 10.79
C ASN A 155 6.66 10.82 9.75
N THR A 156 7.57 11.40 9.00
CA THR A 156 8.27 10.73 7.90
C THR A 156 9.44 9.88 8.36
N SER A 157 9.84 9.92 9.63
CA SER A 157 10.98 9.13 10.12
C SER A 157 10.56 7.79 10.71
N ILE A 158 9.35 7.64 11.27
CA ILE A 158 8.88 6.36 11.85
C ILE A 158 9.13 5.18 10.90
N LEU A 159 8.83 5.33 9.60
CA LEU A 159 9.06 4.26 8.63
C LEU A 159 10.55 3.93 8.40
N THR A 160 11.42 4.93 8.36
CA THR A 160 12.86 4.73 8.12
C THR A 160 13.61 4.33 9.38
N ASP A 161 13.12 4.76 10.56
CA ASP A 161 13.72 4.50 11.86
C ASP A 161 13.41 3.06 12.32
N TYR A 162 12.17 2.60 12.15
CA TYR A 162 11.74 1.25 12.56
C TYR A 162 11.82 0.21 11.44
N GLY A 163 11.73 0.64 10.18
CA GLY A 163 11.65 -0.27 9.04
C GLY A 163 10.26 -0.91 8.85
N VAL A 164 10.08 -1.52 7.67
CA VAL A 164 8.79 -2.11 7.27
C VAL A 164 8.38 -3.26 8.21
N ASN A 165 9.32 -4.14 8.57
CA ASN A 165 9.02 -5.34 9.37
C ASN A 165 8.42 -5.00 10.73
N SER A 166 9.03 -4.06 11.46
CA SER A 166 8.58 -3.69 12.79
C SER A 166 7.24 -2.95 12.77
N LEU A 167 6.97 -2.15 11.73
CA LEU A 167 5.64 -1.55 11.54
C LEU A 167 4.58 -2.60 11.23
N VAL A 168 4.87 -3.55 10.35
CA VAL A 168 3.93 -4.64 10.02
C VAL A 168 3.62 -5.46 11.28
N GLU A 169 4.64 -5.84 12.04
CA GLU A 169 4.46 -6.58 13.30
C GLU A 169 3.61 -5.80 14.31
N SER A 170 3.92 -4.51 14.50
CA SER A 170 3.20 -3.67 15.46
C SER A 170 1.73 -3.46 15.06
N PHE A 171 1.47 -3.14 13.79
CA PHE A 171 0.10 -2.92 13.29
C PHE A 171 -0.71 -4.21 13.18
N THR A 172 -0.06 -5.38 13.02
CA THR A 172 -0.75 -6.67 13.06
C THR A 172 -1.24 -7.01 14.48
N ASN A 173 -0.50 -6.57 15.51
CA ASN A 173 -0.80 -6.86 16.90
C ASN A 173 -1.72 -5.82 17.58
N GLN A 174 -1.92 -4.65 16.96
CA GLN A 174 -2.82 -3.63 17.49
C GLN A 174 -4.22 -3.77 16.89
N ILE A 175 -5.22 -3.96 17.76
CA ILE A 175 -6.62 -4.08 17.32
C ILE A 175 -7.16 -2.74 16.81
N ALA A 176 -7.90 -2.79 15.70
CA ALA A 176 -8.65 -1.65 15.17
C ALA A 176 -9.95 -1.42 15.94
N GLY A 177 -10.54 -0.24 15.79
CA GLY A 177 -11.89 0.05 16.31
C GLY A 177 -12.99 -0.79 15.64
N ARG A 178 -14.21 -0.71 16.19
CA ARG A 178 -15.40 -1.40 15.66
C ARG A 178 -16.09 -0.64 14.55
#